data_AF-A0A7K0LEG2-F1
#
_entry.id   AF-A0A7K0LEG2-F1
#
_cell.length_a   1.000
_cell.length_b   1.000
_cell.length_c   1.000
_cell.angle_alpha   90.00
_cell.angle_beta   90.00
_cell.angle_gamma   90.00
#
_symmetry.space_group_name_H-M   'P 1'
#
loop_
_entity.id
_entity.type
_entity.pdbx_description
1 polymer ?
#
loop_
_entity_poly.entity_id
_entity_poly.type
_entity_poly.pdbx_seq_one_letter_code
_entity_poly.pdbx_strand_id
1 'polypeptide(L)' 'MSMIPLCDSTSCVAAGCTATVCVGKGIASNHALYTRSAEAIPGGVNSSIRAFKAVGGEPYIVARGEGAHI' A
#
# COMPACT_ATOMS: atom_id res chain seq x y z
N MET A 1 -1.44 11.43 18.38
CA MET A 1 -1.40 10.46 17.28
C MET A 1 -1.73 11.23 16.01
N SER A 2 -0.80 11.35 15.05
CA SER A 2 -1.10 12.05 13.80
C SER A 2 -2.15 11.26 13.02
N MET A 3 -3.17 11.93 12.47
CA MET A 3 -4.20 11.27 11.69
C MET A 3 -3.62 10.87 10.33
N ILE A 4 -3.56 9.56 10.05
CA ILE A 4 -3.08 9.06 8.75
C ILE A 4 -4.20 9.33 7.72
N PRO A 5 -3.97 10.17 6.70
CA PRO A 5 -5.00 10.52 5.73
C PRO A 5 -5.49 9.27 4.99
N LEU A 6 -6.80 9.11 4.77
CA LEU A 6 -7.38 7.91 4.16
C LEU A 6 -6.83 7.62 2.75
N CYS A 7 -6.54 8.67 1.98
CA CYS A 7 -5.95 8.59 0.64
C CYS A 7 -5.06 9.81 0.36
N ASP A 8 -4.15 9.65 -0.62
CA ASP A 8 -3.40 10.79 -1.17
C ASP A 8 -4.33 11.70 -1.97
N SER A 9 -4.47 12.97 -1.58
CA SER A 9 -5.46 13.88 -2.15
C SER A 9 -5.19 14.29 -3.61
N THR A 10 -3.97 14.06 -4.10
CA THR A 10 -3.57 14.46 -5.46
C THR A 10 -3.58 13.26 -6.41
N SER A 11 -2.82 12.22 -6.07
CA SER A 11 -2.60 11.02 -6.88
C SER A 11 -3.86 10.15 -6.94
N CYS A 12 -4.59 10.02 -5.84
CA CYS A 12 -5.84 9.23 -5.81
C CYS A 12 -6.92 9.89 -6.68
N VAL A 13 -7.07 11.22 -6.56
CA VAL A 13 -8.06 12.00 -7.33
C VAL A 13 -7.69 12.01 -8.82
N ALA A 14 -6.41 12.22 -9.15
CA ALA A 14 -5.93 12.17 -10.54
C ALA A 14 -6.17 10.79 -11.19
N ALA A 15 -6.13 9.71 -10.41
CA ALA A 15 -6.42 8.37 -10.88
C ALA A 15 -7.94 8.05 -10.96
N GLY A 16 -8.81 9.01 -10.66
CA GLY A 16 -10.26 8.82 -10.63
C GLY A 16 -10.76 7.94 -9.49
N CYS A 17 -9.97 7.77 -8.43
CA CYS A 17 -10.32 6.98 -7.26
C CYS A 17 -11.00 7.85 -6.18
N THR A 18 -11.94 7.27 -5.45
CA THR A 18 -12.47 7.86 -4.21
C THR A 18 -11.85 7.18 -2.99
N ALA A 19 -11.85 7.85 -1.83
CA ALA A 19 -11.25 7.32 -0.60
C ALA A 19 -11.82 5.95 -0.18
N THR A 20 -13.06 5.64 -0.57
CA THR A 20 -13.74 4.37 -0.30
C THR A 20 -13.54 3.29 -1.37
N VAL A 21 -12.99 3.64 -2.55
CA VAL A 21 -12.90 2.74 -3.72
C VAL A 21 -11.46 2.64 -4.25
N CYS A 22 -10.45 3.04 -3.48
CA CYS A 22 -9.07 3.05 -3.98
C CYS A 22 -8.55 1.63 -4.24
N VAL A 23 -8.50 1.24 -5.51
CA VAL A 23 -7.97 -0.04 -6.03
C VAL A 23 -6.46 -0.02 -6.27
N GLY A 24 -5.74 0.89 -5.59
CA GLY A 24 -4.29 1.05 -5.79
C GLY A 24 -3.86 1.83 -7.03
N LYS A 25 -4.80 2.37 -7.83
CA LYS A 25 -4.51 3.14 -9.07
C LYS A 25 -3.83 4.50 -8.88
N GLY A 26 -3.57 4.94 -7.64
CA GLY A 26 -2.92 6.21 -7.31
C GLY A 26 -1.72 6.06 -6.36
N ILE A 27 -1.09 4.88 -6.33
CA ILE A 27 0.08 4.62 -5.48
C ILE A 27 1.35 5.12 -6.19
N ALA A 28 2.09 6.01 -5.54
CA ALA A 28 3.33 6.57 -6.11
C ALA A 28 4.46 5.53 -6.25
N SER A 29 4.61 4.63 -5.26
CA SER A 29 5.57 3.53 -5.27
C SER A 29 5.28 2.50 -4.17
N ASN A 30 5.89 1.30 -4.26
CA ASN A 30 5.86 0.29 -3.20
C ASN A 30 6.33 0.87 -1.86
N HIS A 31 7.46 1.59 -1.88
CA HIS A 31 8.06 2.24 -0.71
C HIS A 31 7.13 3.26 -0.08
N ALA A 32 6.51 4.14 -0.87
CA ALA A 32 5.61 5.15 -0.33
C ALA A 32 4.42 4.52 0.38
N LEU A 33 3.84 3.46 -0.19
CA LEU A 33 2.71 2.79 0.44
C LEU A 33 3.12 1.98 1.67
N TYR A 34 4.23 1.23 1.60
CA TYR A 34 4.74 0.46 2.73
C TYR A 34 5.09 1.37 3.92
N THR A 35 5.76 2.49 3.66
CA THR A 35 6.06 3.52 4.68
C THR A 35 4.78 4.00 5.36
N ARG A 36 3.75 4.38 4.59
CA ARG A 36 2.46 4.80 5.14
C ARG A 36 1.76 3.68 5.91
N SER A 37 1.84 2.43 5.43
CA SER A 37 1.27 1.29 6.14
C SER A 37 1.97 1.03 7.47
N ALA A 38 3.28 1.22 7.56
CA ALA A 38 4.06 1.04 8.79
C ALA A 38 3.71 2.07 9.89
N GLU A 39 3.16 3.23 9.52
CA GLU A 39 2.63 4.21 10.48
C GLU A 39 1.31 3.73 11.14
N ALA A 40 0.51 2.93 10.44
CA ALA A 40 -0.82 2.49 10.88
C ALA A 40 -0.85 1.06 11.43
N ILE A 41 -0.03 0.18 10.86
CA ILE A 41 -0.08 -1.27 11.05
C ILE A 41 1.29 -1.73 11.56
N PRO A 42 1.37 -2.45 12.70
CA PRO A 42 2.64 -2.96 13.20
C PRO A 42 3.39 -3.79 12.15
N GLY A 43 4.60 -3.34 11.79
CA GLY A 43 5.41 -3.97 10.73
C GLY A 43 4.91 -3.72 9.31
N GLY A 44 3.99 -2.78 9.11
CA GLY A 44 3.49 -2.33 7.80
C GLY A 44 2.56 -3.31 7.08
N VAL A 45 2.20 -4.43 7.70
CA VAL A 45 1.42 -5.51 7.07
C VAL A 45 0.48 -6.20 8.07
N ASN A 46 -0.67 -6.68 7.57
CA ASN A 46 -1.65 -7.41 8.41
C ASN A 46 -1.26 -8.88 8.69
N SER A 47 -0.22 -9.40 8.03
CA SER A 47 0.30 -10.75 8.27
C SER A 47 1.82 -10.70 8.24
N SER A 48 2.47 -11.15 9.31
CA SER A 48 3.91 -10.98 9.56
C SER A 48 4.81 -11.47 8.43
N ILE A 49 4.41 -12.55 7.75
CA ILE A 49 5.19 -13.12 6.63
C ILE A 49 5.32 -12.14 5.46
N ARG A 50 4.37 -11.22 5.30
CA ARG A 50 4.38 -10.22 4.22
C ARG A 50 5.40 -9.11 4.44
N ALA A 51 6.01 -8.99 5.63
CA ALA A 51 7.01 -7.96 5.92
C ALA A 51 8.42 -8.29 5.38
N PHE A 52 8.59 -9.45 4.72
CA PHE A 52 9.84 -9.90 4.09
C PHE A 52 11.05 -10.02 5.03
N LYS A 53 10.86 -9.95 6.35
CA LYS A 53 11.94 -10.01 7.36
C LYS A 53 12.88 -11.22 7.23
N ALA A 54 12.38 -12.35 6.73
CA ALA A 54 13.17 -13.58 6.57
C ALA A 54 14.04 -13.60 5.31
N VAL A 55 13.65 -12.85 4.27
CA VAL A 55 14.33 -12.85 2.96
C VAL A 55 15.05 -11.54 2.66
N GLY A 56 14.81 -10.50 3.46
CA GLY A 56 15.34 -9.16 3.25
C GLY A 56 14.58 -8.38 2.17
N GLY A 57 14.90 -7.09 2.08
CA GLY A 57 14.24 -6.17 1.16
C GLY A 57 12.90 -5.64 1.65
N GLU A 58 12.23 -4.90 0.77
CA GLU A 58 10.93 -4.30 1.04
C GLU A 58 9.82 -5.08 0.32
N PRO A 59 8.66 -5.29 0.97
CA PRO A 59 7.51 -5.90 0.32
C PRO A 59 7.02 -5.06 -0.87
N TYR A 60 6.64 -5.74 -1.95
CA TYR A 60 5.93 -5.08 -3.05
C TYR A 60 4.42 -5.10 -2.82
N ILE A 61 3.73 -4.12 -3.40
CA ILE A 61 2.28 -4.00 -3.32
C ILE A 61 1.66 -4.60 -4.56
N VAL A 62 0.55 -5.32 -4.36
CA VAL A 62 -0.21 -5.98 -5.40
C VAL A 62 -1.58 -5.34 -5.50
N ALA A 63 -1.89 -4.75 -6.66
CA ALA A 63 -3.21 -4.16 -6.94
C ALA A 63 -4.19 -5.16 -7.59
N ARG A 64 -3.68 -6.12 -8.36
CA ARG A 64 -4.45 -7.14 -9.08
C ARG A 64 -3.60 -8.41 -9.23
N GLY A 65 -4.25 -9.54 -9.45
CA GLY A 65 -3.63 -10.74 -10.03
C GLY A 65 -4.60 -11.38 -11.02
N GLU A 66 -4.07 -12.09 -12.01
CA GLU A 66 -4.86 -12.80 -13.04
C GLU A 66 -4.11 -14.05 -13.51
N GLY A 67 -4.79 -15.20 -13.47
CA GLY A 67 -4.18 -16.47 -13.83
C GLY A 67 -2.94 -16.77 -12.98
N ALA A 68 -1.80 -17.01 -13.65
CA ALA A 68 -0.51 -17.26 -13.00
C ALA A 68 0.32 -16.00 -12.72
N HIS A 69 -0.26 -14.81 -12.89
CA HIS A 69 0.45 -13.54 -12.79
C HIS A 69 -0.12 -12.63 -11.70
N ILE A 70 0.79 -11.83 -11.18
CA ILE A 70 0.56 -10.74 -10.24
C ILE A 70 0.89 -9.44 -10.95
#